data_AF-A0A6A0GXY9-F1
#
_entry.id   AF-A0A6A0GXY9-F1
#
_cell.length_a   1.000
_cell.length_b   1.000
_cell.length_c   1.000
_cell.angle_alpha   90.00
_cell.angle_beta   90.00
_cell.angle_gamma   90.00
#
_symmetry.space_group_name_H-M   'P 1'
#
loop_
_entity.id
_entity.type
_entity.pdbx_description
1 polymer ?
#
loop_
_entity_poly.entity_id
_entity_poly.type
_entity_poly.pdbx_seq_one_letter_code
_entity_poly.pdbx_strand_id
1 'polypeptide(L)'
;MGALTVSDFPVFTLYVQKNCLATSPVCSRAWGFERVMGFELDGFSKKVEKVNSRLECQALCMNEKDFPCRLVEYLPDNEVLG
;
A
#
# COMPACT_ATOMS: atom_id res chain seq x y z
N MET A 1 38.93 15.48 -1.13
CA MET A 1 37.51 15.34 -1.54
C MET A 1 37.25 13.87 -1.75
N GLY A 2 36.67 13.19 -0.76
CA GLY A 2 36.39 11.75 -0.84
C GLY A 2 35.05 11.51 -1.52
N ALA A 3 35.04 10.75 -2.61
CA ALA A 3 33.81 10.24 -3.20
C ALA A 3 33.32 9.04 -2.38
N LEU A 4 32.02 8.97 -2.14
CA LEU A 4 31.39 7.84 -1.47
C LEU A 4 31.62 6.55 -2.27
N THR A 5 31.91 5.48 -1.56
CA THR A 5 32.04 4.13 -2.12
C THR A 5 30.68 3.43 -2.12
N VAL A 6 30.52 2.36 -2.90
CA VAL A 6 29.26 1.61 -2.99
C VAL A 6 28.79 1.10 -1.61
N SER A 7 29.71 0.81 -0.70
CA SER A 7 29.43 0.39 0.68
C SER A 7 28.92 1.51 1.59
N ASP A 8 29.06 2.77 1.19
CA ASP A 8 28.58 3.92 1.96
C ASP A 8 27.09 4.22 1.68
N PHE A 9 26.49 3.58 0.67
CA PHE A 9 25.05 3.63 0.47
C PHE A 9 24.38 2.61 1.40
N PRO A 10 23.44 3.02 2.26
CA PRO A 10 22.72 2.08 3.12
C PRO A 10 22.02 1.02 2.27
N VAL A 11 22.33 -0.25 2.55
CA VAL A 11 21.59 -1.38 1.99
C VAL A 11 20.25 -1.45 2.72
N PHE A 12 19.28 -0.65 2.26
CA PHE A 12 17.91 -0.80 2.73
C PHE A 12 17.43 -2.18 2.29
N THR A 13 17.15 -3.06 3.25
CA THR A 13 16.54 -4.35 2.95
C THR A 13 15.10 -4.09 2.52
N LEU A 14 14.89 -4.03 1.21
CA LEU A 14 13.55 -3.86 0.63
C LEU A 14 12.80 -5.18 0.69
N TYR A 15 11.69 -5.22 1.42
CA TYR A 15 10.77 -6.34 1.39
C TYR A 15 9.75 -6.15 0.27
N VAL A 16 9.73 -7.09 -0.68
CA VAL A 16 8.77 -7.11 -1.79
C VAL A 16 7.97 -8.40 -1.72
N GLN A 17 6.64 -8.28 -1.75
CA GLN A 17 5.72 -9.42 -1.76
C GLN A 17 4.82 -9.35 -2.98
N LYS A 18 4.79 -10.43 -3.77
CA LYS A 18 3.85 -10.55 -4.88
C LYS A 18 2.46 -10.85 -4.32
N ASN A 19 1.55 -9.90 -4.47
CA ASN A 19 0.13 -10.05 -4.13
C ASN A 19 -0.72 -9.93 -5.39
N CYS A 20 -1.55 -10.93 -5.66
CA CYS A 20 -2.53 -10.87 -6.74
C CYS A 20 -3.86 -10.32 -6.20
N LEU A 21 -4.28 -9.17 -6.72
CA LEU A 21 -5.55 -8.55 -6.36
C LEU A 21 -6.66 -9.12 -7.24
N ALA A 22 -7.78 -9.53 -6.64
CA ALA A 22 -8.93 -10.09 -7.36
C ALA A 22 -9.51 -9.14 -8.42
N THR A 23 -9.36 -7.83 -8.23
CA THR A 23 -9.85 -6.81 -9.17
C THR A 23 -8.94 -6.58 -10.38
N SER A 24 -7.71 -7.11 -10.36
CA SER A 24 -6.82 -7.03 -11.52
C SER A 24 -6.91 -8.33 -12.32
N PRO A 25 -7.41 -8.31 -13.57
CA PRO A 25 -7.47 -9.52 -14.41
C PRO A 25 -6.07 -10.06 -14.73
N VAL A 26 -5.02 -9.26 -14.52
CA VAL A 26 -3.64 -9.64 -14.77
C VAL A 26 -2.80 -9.44 -13.49
N CYS A 27 -2.21 -10.52 -12.98
CA CYS A 27 -1.22 -10.50 -11.88
C CYS A 27 0.23 -10.42 -12.39
N SER A 28 0.44 -9.74 -13.52
CA SER A 28 1.76 -9.58 -14.15
C SER A 28 2.50 -8.32 -13.70
N ARG A 29 1.82 -7.36 -13.06
CA ARG A 29 2.49 -6.15 -12.56
C ARG A 29 3.50 -6.53 -11.48
N ALA A 30 4.72 -6.01 -11.63
CA ALA A 30 5.80 -6.19 -10.65
C ALA A 30 5.56 -5.38 -9.36
N TRP A 31 4.79 -4.29 -9.45
CA TRP A 31 4.54 -3.36 -8.34
C TRP A 31 3.09 -2.89 -8.37
N GLY A 32 2.47 -2.76 -7.19
CA GLY A 32 1.10 -2.30 -7.03
C GLY A 32 0.93 -1.33 -5.86
N PHE A 33 1.44 -1.71 -4.69
CA PHE A 33 1.41 -0.88 -3.48
C PHE A 33 2.72 -1.01 -2.72
N GLU A 34 3.15 0.09 -2.11
CA GLU A 34 4.15 0.10 -1.05
C GLU A 34 3.44 0.07 0.31
N ARG A 35 4.02 -0.61 1.29
CA ARG A 35 3.46 -0.69 2.64
C ARG A 35 4.30 0.16 3.58
N VAL A 36 3.66 1.16 4.15
CA VAL A 36 4.18 1.95 5.27
C VAL A 36 3.44 1.51 6.53
N MET A 37 4.16 1.12 7.58
CA MET A 37 3.57 0.65 8.85
C MET A 37 3.71 1.72 9.93
N GLY A 38 2.69 1.86 10.79
CA GLY A 38 2.70 2.82 11.90
C GLY A 38 2.42 4.27 11.50
N PHE A 39 1.83 4.48 10.33
CA PHE A 39 1.41 5.79 9.83
C PHE A 39 -0.05 5.69 9.37
N GLU A 40 -0.77 6.79 9.55
CA GLU A 40 -2.16 6.95 9.14
C GLU A 40 -2.33 8.03 8.06
N LEU A 41 -3.42 7.94 7.29
CA LEU A 41 -3.77 8.92 6.26
C LEU A 41 -4.80 9.92 6.78
N ASP A 42 -4.40 10.77 7.74
CA ASP A 42 -5.28 11.79 8.33
C ASP A 42 -5.77 12.81 7.28
N GLY A 43 -7.08 13.04 7.23
CA GLY A 43 -7.73 14.05 6.38
C GLY A 43 -7.80 13.75 4.87
N PHE A 44 -7.34 12.59 4.39
CA PHE A 44 -7.33 12.24 2.96
C PHE A 44 -8.40 11.21 2.54
N SER A 45 -9.29 10.81 3.44
CA SER A 45 -10.30 9.79 3.21
C SER A 45 -11.45 10.32 2.35
N LYS A 46 -11.45 9.93 1.06
CA LYS A 46 -12.57 10.19 0.13
C LYS A 46 -13.70 9.17 0.24
N LYS A 47 -13.39 7.96 0.70
CA LYS A 47 -14.32 6.83 0.78
C LYS A 47 -13.85 5.88 1.88
N VAL A 48 -14.80 5.32 2.63
CA VAL A 48 -14.56 4.34 3.69
C VAL A 48 -15.47 3.15 3.45
N GLU A 49 -14.89 1.94 3.40
CA GLU A 49 -15.63 0.69 3.22
C GLU A 49 -15.16 -0.36 4.22
N LYS A 50 -16.08 -1.21 4.66
CA LYS A 50 -15.74 -2.38 5.49
C LYS A 50 -15.24 -3.50 4.58
N VAL A 51 -14.06 -4.02 4.89
CA VAL A 51 -13.40 -5.08 4.15
C VAL A 51 -12.80 -6.09 5.12
N ASN A 52 -12.64 -7.33 4.68
CA ASN A 52 -12.17 -8.42 5.54
C ASN A 52 -10.66 -8.59 5.52
N SER A 53 -9.97 -7.93 4.58
CA SER A 53 -8.53 -8.03 4.44
C SER A 53 -7.89 -6.81 3.79
N ARG A 54 -6.60 -6.60 4.08
CA ARG A 54 -5.78 -5.59 3.42
C ARG A 54 -5.76 -5.74 1.89
N LEU A 55 -5.74 -6.97 1.38
CA LEU A 55 -5.74 -7.21 -0.08
C LEU A 55 -7.06 -6.76 -0.71
N GLU A 56 -8.19 -6.96 -0.02
CA GLU A 56 -9.50 -6.51 -0.47
C GLU A 56 -9.56 -4.97 -0.52
N CYS A 57 -9.03 -4.29 0.50
CA CYS A 57 -8.89 -2.83 0.52
C CYS A 57 -8.09 -2.30 -0.70
N GLN A 58 -6.93 -2.90 -0.96
CA GLN A 58 -6.07 -2.58 -2.11
C GLN A 58 -6.78 -2.82 -3.45
N ALA A 59 -7.53 -3.92 -3.52
CA ALA A 59 -8.28 -4.31 -4.70
C ALA A 59 -9.39 -3.29 -5.03
N LEU A 60 -10.12 -2.82 -4.01
CA LEU A 60 -11.15 -1.79 -4.17
C LEU A 60 -10.56 -0.49 -4.73
N CYS A 61 -9.46 0.00 -4.15
CA CYS A 61 -8.80 1.20 -4.64
C CYS A 61 -8.34 1.09 -6.10
N MET A 62 -7.76 -0.05 -6.48
CA MET A 62 -7.35 -0.29 -7.87
C MET A 62 -8.52 -0.33 -8.85
N ASN A 63 -9.73 -0.63 -8.37
CA ASN A 63 -10.94 -0.70 -9.18
C ASN A 63 -11.86 0.52 -9.02
N GLU A 64 -11.45 1.52 -8.25
CA GLU A 64 -12.23 2.74 -8.02
C GLU A 64 -12.37 3.51 -9.34
N LYS A 65 -13.60 3.96 -9.62
CA LYS A 65 -13.97 4.64 -10.87
C LYS A 65 -14.40 6.07 -10.65
N ASP A 66 -14.83 6.40 -9.43
CA ASP A 66 -15.36 7.73 -9.13
C ASP A 66 -14.24 8.76 -8.91
N PHE A 67 -13.06 8.32 -8.47
CA PHE A 67 -11.88 9.17 -8.29
C PHE A 67 -10.58 8.38 -8.49
N PRO A 68 -9.46 9.05 -8.82
CA PRO A 68 -8.15 8.39 -8.91
C PRO A 68 -7.65 8.01 -7.51
N CYS A 69 -7.93 6.79 -7.08
CA CYS A 69 -7.43 6.26 -5.82
C CYS A 69 -5.92 5.95 -5.94
N ARG A 70 -5.10 6.61 -5.11
CA ARG A 70 -3.63 6.49 -5.12
C ARG A 70 -3.06 5.82 -3.87
N LEU A 71 -3.81 5.89 -2.78
CA LEU A 71 -3.40 5.51 -1.44
C LEU A 71 -4.59 4.82 -0.77
N VAL A 72 -4.31 3.88 0.12
CA VAL A 72 -5.31 3.23 0.96
C VAL A 72 -4.78 3.06 2.37
N GLU A 73 -5.69 3.06 3.32
CA GLU A 73 -5.44 2.72 4.70
C GLU A 73 -6.32 1.53 5.08
N TYR A 74 -5.73 0.55 5.76
CA TYR A 74 -6.44 -0.61 6.28
C TYR A 74 -6.30 -0.63 7.79
N LEU A 75 -7.37 -0.29 8.48
CA LEU A 75 -7.48 -0.37 9.93
C LEU A 75 -8.06 -1.75 10.30
N PRO A 76 -7.32 -2.59 11.06
CA PRO A 76 -7.89 -3.82 11.59
C PRO A 76 -8.99 -3.49 12.61
N ASP A 77 -9.96 -4.39 12.81
CA ASP A 77 -11.12 -4.17 13.69
C ASP A 77 -10.74 -3.76 15.13
N ASN A 78 -9.53 -4.10 15.55
CA ASN A 78 -8.95 -3.81 16.86
C ASN A 78 -8.59 -2.33 17.06
N GLU A 79 -8.47 -1.56 15.98
CA GLU A 79 -8.01 -0.15 15.97
C GLU A 79 -9.14 0.84 15.63
N VAL A 80 -10.37 0.36 15.40
CA VAL A 80 -11.55 1.22 15.11
C VAL A 80 -12.10 1.92 16.37
N LEU A 81 -11.49 1.69 17.55
CA LEU A 81 -11.92 2.23 18.85
C LEU A 81 -10.98 3.30 19.45
N GLY A 82 -10.17 3.96 18.63
CA GLY A 82 -9.37 5.12 19.01
C GLY A 82 -10.07 6.43 18.71
#